data_AF-A0A7Y2G0F6-F1
#
_entry.id   AF-A0A7Y2G0F6-F1
#
_cell.length_a   1.000
_cell.length_b   1.000
_cell.length_c   1.000
_cell.angle_alpha   90.00
_cell.angle_beta   90.00
_cell.angle_gamma   90.00
#
_symmetry.space_group_name_H-M   'P 1'
#
loop_
_entity.id
_entity.type
_entity.pdbx_description
1 polymer ?
#
loop_
_entity_poly.entity_id
_entity_poly.type
_entity_poly.pdbx_seq_one_letter_code
_entity_poly.pdbx_strand_id
1 'polypeptide(L)'
;MKIITTFLILLFGVCLSAQAPEDIITKDLVEGQLRFIASDELQGRRTGEPGNDIAARYIAEQLRSYGVQAFEGHEDYMQTIPFDKSTPPSAGTVTWGEQVMRHGEDMIVMTGEAMDLGAKVVFAGYGLEDAEKGW
;
A
#
# COMPACT_ATOMS: atom_id res chain seq x y z
N MET A 1 15.33 -29.52 -51.42
CA MET A 1 15.77 -29.04 -50.09
C MET A 1 15.79 -27.52 -49.95
N LYS A 2 16.32 -26.75 -50.91
CA LYS A 2 16.41 -25.27 -50.82
C LYS A 2 15.06 -24.53 -50.73
N ILE A 3 14.01 -25.02 -51.42
CA ILE A 3 12.67 -24.41 -51.42
C ILE A 3 11.96 -24.55 -50.06
N ILE A 4 12.16 -25.66 -49.35
CA ILE A 4 11.56 -25.91 -48.04
C ILE A 4 12.19 -25.00 -46.98
N THR A 5 13.51 -24.80 -47.03
CA THR A 5 14.20 -23.86 -46.14
C THR A 5 13.81 -22.40 -46.38
N THR A 6 13.55 -21.99 -47.63
CA THR A 6 13.08 -20.63 -47.92
C THR A 6 11.66 -20.39 -47.43
N PHE A 7 10.78 -21.40 -47.51
CA PHE A 7 9.42 -21.33 -47.00
C PHE A 7 9.38 -21.25 -45.46
N LEU A 8 10.28 -21.97 -44.77
CA LEU A 8 10.38 -21.95 -43.31
C LEU A 8 10.88 -20.60 -42.77
N ILE A 9 11.82 -19.96 -43.49
CA ILE A 9 12.32 -18.61 -43.15
C ILE A 9 11.24 -17.54 -43.39
N LEU A 10 10.43 -17.71 -44.44
CA LEU A 10 9.29 -16.82 -44.72
C LEU A 10 8.19 -16.95 -43.64
N LEU A 11 7.92 -18.16 -43.14
CA LEU A 11 6.94 -18.39 -42.08
C LEU A 11 7.39 -17.79 -40.74
N PHE A 12 8.70 -17.75 -40.46
CA PHE A 12 9.26 -17.15 -39.25
C PHE A 12 9.22 -15.61 -39.27
N GLY A 13 9.35 -14.99 -40.45
CA GLY A 13 9.31 -13.53 -40.60
C GLY A 13 7.94 -12.90 -40.38
N VAL A 14 6.86 -13.63 -40.69
CA VAL A 14 5.47 -13.13 -40.52
C VAL A 14 5.02 -13.17 -39.05
N CYS A 15 5.64 -14.02 -38.21
CA CYS A 15 5.30 -14.08 -36.79
C CYS A 15 5.94 -12.95 -35.95
N LEU A 16 6.90 -12.21 -36.52
CA LEU A 16 7.65 -11.16 -35.82
C LEU A 16 7.03 -9.75 -35.99
N SER A 17 5.98 -9.62 -36.81
CA SER A 17 5.27 -8.35 -37.00
C SER A 17 3.96 -8.32 -36.21
N ALA A 18 3.89 -7.36 -35.28
CA ALA A 18 2.69 -6.71 -34.77
C ALA A 18 1.87 -7.39 -33.66
N GLN A 19 2.44 -7.44 -32.44
CA GLN A 19 1.66 -6.93 -31.31
C GLN A 19 2.15 -5.50 -31.06
N ALA A 20 1.31 -4.52 -31.36
CA ALA A 20 1.62 -3.15 -30.99
C ALA A 20 1.55 -3.05 -29.44
N PRO A 21 2.46 -2.31 -28.76
CA PRO A 21 2.48 -2.22 -27.30
C PRO A 21 1.13 -1.81 -26.69
N GLU A 22 0.34 -1.03 -27.43
CA GLU A 22 -1.01 -0.62 -27.09
C GLU A 22 -2.04 -1.76 -26.93
N ASP A 23 -1.77 -2.95 -27.47
CA ASP A 23 -2.65 -4.13 -27.31
C ASP A 23 -2.34 -4.96 -26.05
N ILE A 24 -1.22 -4.68 -25.37
CA ILE A 24 -0.78 -5.44 -24.18
C ILE A 24 -1.54 -4.99 -22.93
N ILE A 25 -1.78 -3.68 -22.80
CA ILE A 25 -2.52 -3.09 -21.68
C ILE A 25 -3.94 -2.78 -22.15
N THR A 26 -4.85 -3.73 -21.93
CA THR A 26 -6.26 -3.55 -22.26
C THR A 26 -7.03 -3.00 -21.06
N LYS A 27 -8.16 -2.33 -21.33
CA LYS A 27 -9.09 -1.90 -20.28
C LYS A 27 -9.51 -3.07 -19.40
N ASP A 28 -9.87 -4.19 -20.01
CA ASP A 28 -10.37 -5.37 -19.30
C ASP A 28 -9.31 -5.98 -18.36
N LEU A 29 -8.04 -5.96 -18.76
CA LEU A 29 -6.92 -6.39 -17.90
C LEU A 29 -6.84 -5.54 -16.63
N VAL A 30 -6.76 -4.21 -16.79
CA VAL A 30 -6.62 -3.27 -15.67
C VAL A 30 -7.87 -3.31 -14.79
N GLU A 31 -9.05 -3.37 -15.40
CA GLU A 31 -10.32 -3.46 -14.69
C GLU A 31 -10.41 -4.74 -13.86
N GLY A 32 -9.98 -5.89 -14.39
CA GLY A 32 -9.95 -7.15 -13.66
C GLY A 32 -9.03 -7.09 -12.43
N GLN A 33 -7.82 -6.56 -12.59
CA GLN A 33 -6.87 -6.38 -11.49
C GLN A 33 -7.41 -5.45 -10.40
N LEU A 34 -7.98 -4.31 -10.81
CA LEU A 34 -8.56 -3.34 -9.90
C LEU A 34 -9.76 -3.92 -9.14
N ARG A 35 -10.66 -4.62 -9.85
CA ARG A 35 -11.83 -5.26 -9.24
C ARG A 35 -11.42 -6.26 -8.18
N PHE A 36 -10.40 -7.09 -8.43
CA PHE A 36 -9.91 -8.04 -7.44
C PHE A 36 -9.32 -7.33 -6.21
N ILE A 37 -8.41 -6.37 -6.39
CA ILE A 37 -7.76 -5.65 -5.28
C ILE A 37 -8.75 -4.82 -4.44
N ALA A 38 -9.85 -4.40 -5.04
CA ALA A 38 -10.93 -3.65 -4.40
C ALA A 38 -12.14 -4.52 -3.99
N SER A 39 -12.04 -5.84 -4.12
CA SER A 39 -13.15 -6.74 -3.85
C SER A 39 -13.40 -6.95 -2.35
N ASP A 40 -14.64 -7.26 -2.00
CA ASP A 40 -15.07 -7.50 -0.62
C ASP A 40 -14.42 -8.77 -0.03
N GLU A 41 -14.00 -9.69 -0.88
CA GLU A 41 -13.28 -10.92 -0.54
C GLU A 41 -11.97 -10.65 0.20
N LEU A 42 -11.35 -9.48 -0.02
CA LEU A 42 -10.16 -9.08 0.71
C LEU A 42 -10.51 -8.50 2.09
N GLN A 43 -11.78 -8.16 2.36
CA GLN A 43 -12.25 -7.61 3.64
C GLN A 43 -11.52 -6.31 4.07
N GLY A 44 -10.94 -5.60 3.11
CA GLY A 44 -10.06 -4.45 3.32
C GLY A 44 -8.57 -4.81 3.35
N ARG A 45 -7.71 -3.80 3.16
CA ARG A 45 -6.25 -3.97 3.04
C ARG A 45 -5.48 -3.14 4.06
N ARG A 46 -5.97 -3.10 5.30
CA ARG A 46 -5.26 -2.42 6.38
C ARG A 46 -3.93 -3.14 6.64
N THR A 47 -2.86 -2.38 6.87
CA THR A 47 -1.51 -2.92 7.10
C THR A 47 -1.52 -4.00 8.19
N GLY A 48 -0.94 -5.15 7.86
CA GLY A 48 -0.83 -6.29 8.78
C GLY A 48 -2.13 -7.09 9.00
N GLU A 49 -3.18 -6.82 8.24
CA GLU A 49 -4.41 -7.62 8.25
C GLU A 49 -4.43 -8.63 7.08
N PRO A 50 -5.17 -9.76 7.17
CA PRO A 50 -5.10 -10.84 6.17
C PRO A 50 -5.36 -10.42 4.72
N GLY A 51 -6.28 -9.47 4.51
CA GLY A 51 -6.57 -8.94 3.17
C GLY A 51 -5.39 -8.23 2.51
N ASN A 52 -4.53 -7.58 3.31
CA ASN A 52 -3.30 -6.97 2.83
C ASN A 52 -2.30 -8.04 2.36
N ASP A 53 -2.18 -9.15 3.10
CA ASP A 53 -1.27 -10.25 2.75
C ASP A 53 -1.71 -10.96 1.46
N ILE A 54 -3.02 -11.17 1.28
CA ILE A 54 -3.59 -11.70 0.04
C ILE A 54 -3.30 -10.76 -1.13
N ALA A 55 -3.50 -9.46 -0.97
CA ALA A 55 -3.21 -8.47 -2.01
C ALA A 55 -1.72 -8.44 -2.37
N ALA A 56 -0.83 -8.49 -1.37
CA ALA A 56 0.61 -8.55 -1.59
C ALA A 56 1.00 -9.81 -2.38
N ARG A 57 0.46 -10.98 -1.99
CA ARG A 57 0.69 -12.24 -2.71
C ARG A 57 0.16 -12.15 -4.14
N TYR A 58 -1.03 -11.60 -4.35
CA TYR A 58 -1.60 -11.42 -5.70
C TYR A 58 -0.67 -10.60 -6.60
N ILE A 59 -0.16 -9.46 -6.11
CA ILE A 59 0.77 -8.61 -6.85
C ILE A 59 2.06 -9.38 -7.18
N ALA A 60 2.62 -10.12 -6.21
CA ALA A 60 3.80 -10.95 -6.43
C ALA A 60 3.56 -12.02 -7.53
N GLU A 61 2.40 -12.68 -7.55
CA GLU A 61 2.06 -13.65 -8.59
C GLU A 61 1.84 -12.99 -9.97
N GLN A 62 1.27 -11.77 -10.02
CA GLN A 62 1.17 -11.01 -11.27
C GLN A 62 2.57 -10.71 -11.82
N LEU A 63 3.49 -10.20 -10.98
CA LEU A 63 4.88 -9.94 -11.36
C LEU A 63 5.58 -11.22 -11.85
N ARG A 64 5.38 -12.34 -11.15
CA ARG A 64 5.92 -13.65 -11.56
C ARG A 64 5.37 -14.08 -12.92
N SER A 65 4.07 -13.89 -13.16
CA SER A 65 3.44 -14.21 -14.45
C SER A 65 4.00 -13.38 -15.61
N TYR A 66 4.46 -12.16 -15.33
CA TYR A 66 5.11 -11.30 -16.31
C TYR A 66 6.61 -11.58 -16.49
N GLY A 67 7.16 -12.57 -15.76
CA GLY A 67 8.58 -12.92 -15.82
C GLY A 67 9.49 -11.92 -15.12
N VAL A 68 8.95 -11.02 -14.28
CA VAL A 68 9.76 -10.09 -13.48
C VAL A 68 10.54 -10.91 -12.45
N GLN A 69 11.85 -10.70 -12.34
CA GLN A 69 12.65 -11.35 -11.32
C GLN A 69 12.46 -10.68 -9.96
N ALA A 70 12.56 -11.46 -8.88
CA ALA A 70 12.64 -10.90 -7.54
C ALA A 70 13.87 -10.00 -7.40
N PHE A 71 13.83 -9.10 -6.42
CA PHE A 71 14.95 -8.20 -6.15
C PHE A 71 16.22 -8.99 -5.80
N GLU A 72 17.38 -8.47 -6.21
CA GLU A 72 18.65 -9.15 -5.97
C GLU A 72 18.88 -9.36 -4.46
N GLY A 73 19.26 -10.59 -4.08
CA GLY A 73 19.45 -10.96 -2.69
C GLY A 73 18.18 -11.36 -1.94
N HIS A 74 17.02 -11.42 -2.60
CA HIS A 74 15.76 -11.91 -2.04
C HIS A 74 15.26 -13.16 -2.78
N GLU A 75 14.73 -14.13 -2.02
CA GLU A 75 14.18 -15.37 -2.59
C GLU A 75 12.77 -15.19 -3.21
N ASP A 76 12.05 -14.12 -2.83
CA ASP A 76 10.69 -13.82 -3.28
C ASP A 76 10.50 -12.30 -3.45
N TYR A 77 9.31 -11.86 -3.89
CA TYR A 77 8.99 -10.45 -4.12
C TYR A 77 8.68 -9.64 -2.83
N MET A 78 8.90 -10.22 -1.65
CA MET A 78 8.48 -9.65 -0.37
C MET A 78 9.63 -8.93 0.34
N GLN A 79 9.32 -7.77 0.93
CA GLN A 79 10.22 -7.03 1.81
C GLN A 79 9.68 -7.03 3.24
N THR A 80 10.50 -7.49 4.19
CA THR A 80 10.18 -7.41 5.62
C THR A 80 10.43 -6.00 6.13
N ILE A 81 9.43 -5.41 6.77
CA ILE A 81 9.50 -4.09 7.40
C ILE A 81 9.01 -4.25 8.85
N PRO A 82 9.78 -3.76 9.85
CA PRO A 82 9.31 -3.77 11.23
C PRO A 82 8.19 -2.74 11.41
N PHE A 83 7.03 -3.18 11.89
CA PHE A 83 5.88 -2.32 12.18
C PHE A 83 5.54 -2.37 13.66
N ASP A 84 5.22 -1.20 14.22
CA ASP A 84 4.56 -1.08 15.52
C ASP A 84 3.05 -0.97 15.32
N LYS A 85 2.29 -1.84 16.01
CA LYS A 85 0.83 -1.80 16.01
C LYS A 85 0.36 -0.93 17.17
N SER A 86 -0.24 0.21 16.86
CA SER A 86 -0.93 1.06 17.83
C SER A 86 -2.44 0.99 17.60
N THR A 87 -3.19 0.97 18.70
CA THR A 87 -4.64 1.10 18.72
C THR A 87 -5.00 2.37 19.47
N PRO A 88 -6.00 3.15 19.00
CA PRO A 88 -6.48 4.30 19.74
C PRO A 88 -6.91 3.90 21.17
N PRO A 89 -6.70 4.78 22.17
CA PRO A 89 -7.20 4.55 23.52
C PRO A 89 -8.72 4.34 23.54
N SER A 90 -9.21 3.51 24.45
CA SER A 90 -10.66 3.25 24.57
C SER A 90 -11.43 4.39 25.22
N ALA A 91 -10.75 5.24 25.99
CA ALA A 91 -11.33 6.36 26.71
C ALA A 91 -10.26 7.43 26.99
N GLY A 92 -10.71 8.65 27.22
CA GLY A 92 -9.87 9.77 27.62
C GLY A 92 -10.74 10.97 27.98
N THR A 93 -10.34 11.72 28.99
CA THR A 93 -11.04 12.94 29.43
C THR A 93 -10.04 14.06 29.60
N VAL A 94 -10.35 15.24 29.07
CA VAL A 94 -9.60 16.47 29.34
C VAL A 94 -10.54 17.46 30.02
N THR A 95 -10.13 17.96 31.18
CA THR A 95 -10.87 18.96 31.94
C THR A 95 -10.15 20.31 31.89
N TRP A 96 -10.84 21.36 31.49
CA TRP A 96 -10.31 22.72 31.48
C TRP A 96 -11.34 23.69 32.05
N GLY A 97 -11.06 24.23 33.25
CA GLY A 97 -12.04 25.01 34.00
C GLY A 97 -13.27 24.15 34.32
N GLU A 98 -14.44 24.59 33.90
CA GLU A 98 -15.70 23.83 34.04
C GLU A 98 -15.99 22.91 32.84
N GLN A 99 -15.19 22.98 31.77
CA GLN A 99 -15.41 22.20 30.56
C GLN A 99 -14.80 20.80 30.68
N VAL A 100 -15.57 19.79 30.26
CA VAL A 100 -15.14 18.40 30.19
C VAL A 100 -15.25 17.95 28.74
N MET A 101 -14.14 17.51 28.15
CA MET A 101 -14.09 16.98 26.79
C MET A 101 -13.81 15.49 26.83
N ARG A 102 -14.62 14.68 26.14
CA ARG A 102 -14.53 13.22 26.14
C ARG A 102 -14.00 12.68 24.82
N HIS A 103 -13.18 11.63 24.92
CA HIS A 103 -12.73 10.88 23.75
C HIS A 103 -13.91 10.22 23.03
N GLY A 104 -13.96 10.36 21.70
CA GLY A 104 -15.02 9.80 20.85
C GLY A 104 -16.27 10.66 20.75
N GLU A 105 -16.41 11.68 21.59
CA GLU A 105 -17.52 12.64 21.58
C GLU A 105 -17.02 14.02 21.12
N ASP A 106 -16.16 14.65 21.93
CA ASP A 106 -15.66 16.01 21.69
C ASP A 106 -14.25 16.04 21.10
N MET A 107 -13.50 14.94 21.28
CA MET A 107 -12.07 14.85 21.02
C MET A 107 -11.67 13.45 20.54
N ILE A 108 -10.66 13.36 19.68
CA ILE A 108 -10.04 12.08 19.31
C ILE A 108 -8.61 12.05 19.85
N VAL A 109 -8.33 11.16 20.80
CA VAL A 109 -6.98 10.85 21.24
C VAL A 109 -6.43 9.81 20.27
N MET A 110 -5.38 10.17 19.53
CA MET A 110 -4.83 9.32 18.47
C MET A 110 -3.77 8.34 18.98
N THR A 111 -2.97 8.76 19.96
CA THR A 111 -1.82 8.01 20.49
C THR A 111 -1.52 8.49 21.91
N GLY A 112 -0.76 7.69 22.67
CA GLY A 112 -0.32 8.02 24.02
C GLY A 112 -0.48 6.85 24.98
N GLU A 113 0.35 6.85 26.02
CA GLU A 113 0.19 5.92 27.15
C GLU A 113 -0.93 6.39 28.09
N ALA A 114 -1.48 5.46 28.86
CA ALA A 114 -2.45 5.79 29.90
C ALA A 114 -1.81 6.71 30.94
N MET A 115 -2.40 7.89 31.15
CA MET A 115 -1.90 8.88 32.08
C MET A 115 -3.05 9.64 32.76
N ASP A 116 -2.78 10.11 33.97
CA ASP A 116 -3.63 11.03 34.73
C ASP A 116 -2.73 12.14 35.28
N LEU A 117 -2.87 13.35 34.74
CA LEU A 117 -2.03 14.49 35.11
C LEU A 117 -2.77 15.82 35.01
N GLY A 118 -2.44 16.72 35.94
CA GLY A 118 -2.78 18.13 35.87
C GLY A 118 -1.55 18.96 35.49
N ALA A 119 -1.63 19.71 34.39
CA ALA A 119 -0.53 20.55 33.91
C ALA A 119 -1.02 21.90 33.39
N LYS A 120 -0.08 22.86 33.28
CA LYS A 120 -0.35 24.12 32.59
C LYS A 120 -0.41 23.87 31.09
N VAL A 121 -1.44 24.40 30.44
CA VAL A 121 -1.62 24.31 28.99
C VAL A 121 -1.02 25.55 28.33
N VAL A 122 -0.29 25.35 27.24
CA VAL A 122 0.27 26.41 26.40
C VAL A 122 -0.22 26.26 24.96
N PHE A 123 -0.51 27.38 24.29
CA PHE A 123 -0.84 27.36 22.87
C PHE A 123 0.45 27.47 22.04
N ALA A 124 0.87 26.35 21.44
CA ALA A 124 2.13 26.24 20.70
C ALA A 124 1.99 26.49 19.18
N GLY A 125 0.86 27.02 18.70
CA GLY A 125 0.61 27.22 17.28
C GLY A 125 0.64 25.90 16.50
N TYR A 126 1.57 25.75 15.56
CA TYR A 126 1.73 24.54 14.74
C TYR A 126 2.61 23.46 15.39
N GLY A 127 3.27 23.75 16.52
CA GLY A 127 4.15 22.79 17.20
C GLY A 127 5.35 22.34 16.35
N LEU A 128 5.86 23.24 15.50
CA LEU A 128 7.04 23.01 14.67
C LEU A 128 8.23 23.74 15.29
N GLU A 129 9.41 23.11 15.19
CA GLU A 129 10.70 23.70 15.50
C GLU A 129 11.64 23.49 14.30
N ASP A 130 12.15 24.58 13.76
CA ASP A 130 13.14 24.70 12.69
C ASP A 130 14.34 25.50 13.24
N ALA A 131 15.32 24.76 13.75
CA ALA A 131 16.51 25.33 14.37
C ALA A 131 17.34 26.22 13.42
N GLU A 132 17.24 26.03 12.09
CA GLU A 132 17.93 26.89 11.11
C GLU A 132 17.18 28.22 10.88
N LYS A 133 15.86 28.24 11.09
CA LYS A 133 15.03 29.45 10.95
C LYS A 133 14.70 30.15 12.27
N GLY A 134 15.09 29.56 13.40
CA GLY A 134 14.98 30.17 14.73
C GLY A 134 13.57 30.24 15.31
N TRP A 135 12.67 29.36 14.87
CA TRP A 135 11.33 29.16 15.45
C TRP A 135 10.99 27.68 15.47
#